data_AF-A0A4U2ZC52-F1
#
_entry.id   AF-A0A4U2ZC52-F1
#
_cell.length_a   1.000
_cell.length_b   1.000
_cell.length_c   1.000
_cell.angle_alpha   90.00
_cell.angle_beta   90.00
_cell.angle_gamma   90.00
#
_symmetry.space_group_name_H-M   'P 1'
#
loop_
_entity.id
_entity.type
_entity.pdbx_description
1 polymer ?
#
loop_
_entity_poly.entity_id
_entity_poly.type
_entity_poly.pdbx_seq_one_letter_code
_entity_poly.pdbx_strand_id
1 'polypeptide(L)'
;MKTIIAISLLSLTLFAKNPSVYSQLGDIIYDNSTAIEKLSEIAELSNYKKEIQEYIKDVNITKKDGFAIESGDRSVDDTHYLKKLRELYKKDRNFLRISKISFEESMQKSNVRLFEQLINSEIIELDEYERRIVEFYTTHKDEISLPPEVKLFVEEALKKRKSEIEAREAANKRDSEAERIRWLREKDKEREERKIKQLEEELLKKKREIREYQKEELLGS
;
A
#
# COMPACT_ATOMS: atom_id res chain seq x y z
N MET A 1 -6.13 -0.94 47.42
CA MET A 1 -6.68 -2.27 47.05
C MET A 1 -7.94 -2.17 46.19
N LYS A 2 -8.98 -1.39 46.57
CA LYS A 2 -10.19 -1.22 45.74
C LYS A 2 -9.91 -0.69 44.32
N THR A 3 -8.98 0.25 44.17
CA THR A 3 -8.53 0.80 42.88
C THR A 3 -7.78 -0.22 42.00
N ILE A 4 -6.98 -1.10 42.62
CA ILE A 4 -6.23 -2.14 41.89
C ILE A 4 -7.17 -3.24 41.38
N ILE A 5 -8.17 -3.61 42.19
CA ILE A 5 -9.23 -4.56 41.80
C ILE A 5 -10.09 -3.99 40.66
N ALA A 6 -10.40 -2.68 40.70
CA ALA A 6 -11.13 -2.01 39.62
C ALA A 6 -10.33 -2.00 38.30
N ILE A 7 -9.02 -1.77 38.35
CA ILE A 7 -8.13 -1.80 37.17
C ILE A 7 -7.99 -3.23 36.61
N SER A 8 -7.91 -4.26 37.45
CA SER A 8 -7.83 -5.65 36.97
C SER A 8 -9.14 -6.15 36.36
N LEU A 9 -10.30 -5.71 36.89
CA LEU A 9 -11.60 -5.96 36.29
C LEU A 9 -11.76 -5.26 34.92
N LEU A 10 -11.21 -4.04 34.79
CA LEU A 10 -11.19 -3.30 33.52
C LEU A 10 -10.25 -3.94 32.47
N SER A 11 -9.15 -4.56 32.89
CA SER A 11 -8.25 -5.26 31.96
C SER A 11 -8.85 -6.55 31.39
N LEU A 12 -9.77 -7.20 32.13
CA LEU A 12 -10.46 -8.40 31.66
C LEU A 12 -11.49 -8.10 30.56
N THR A 13 -12.08 -6.91 30.53
CA THR A 13 -13.00 -6.50 29.45
C THR A 13 -12.29 -6.18 28.14
N LEU A 14 -11.00 -5.85 28.18
CA LEU A 14 -10.20 -5.52 26.99
C LEU A 14 -9.79 -6.78 26.17
N PHE A 15 -9.97 -7.98 26.72
CA PHE A 15 -9.73 -9.25 26.04
C PHE A 15 -10.96 -10.16 26.09
N ALA A 16 -12.13 -9.62 25.75
CA ALA A 16 -13.32 -10.44 25.58
C ALA A 16 -13.12 -11.39 24.40
N LYS A 17 -12.64 -12.60 24.68
CA LYS A 17 -12.48 -13.67 23.69
C LYS A 17 -13.82 -13.98 23.04
N ASN A 18 -13.84 -14.27 21.74
CA ASN A 18 -15.02 -14.79 21.07
C ASN A 18 -15.29 -16.25 21.51
N PRO A 19 -16.54 -16.74 21.40
CA PRO A 19 -16.84 -18.15 21.58
C PRO A 19 -15.99 -19.03 20.67
N SER A 20 -15.39 -20.09 21.20
CA SER A 20 -14.55 -21.00 20.41
C SER A 20 -15.36 -21.92 19.49
N VAL A 21 -16.63 -22.14 19.84
CA VAL A 21 -17.55 -23.00 19.07
C VAL A 21 -17.92 -22.31 17.75
N TYR A 22 -17.57 -22.97 16.64
CA TYR A 22 -17.70 -22.46 15.27
C TYR A 22 -16.95 -21.12 15.03
N SER A 23 -15.81 -20.92 15.70
CA SER A 23 -15.03 -19.68 15.64
C SER A 23 -14.66 -19.21 14.23
N GLN A 24 -14.42 -20.14 13.29
CA GLN A 24 -14.13 -19.80 11.88
C GLN A 24 -15.18 -18.89 11.23
N LEU A 25 -16.46 -19.04 11.60
CA LEU A 25 -17.54 -18.16 11.16
C LEU A 25 -17.80 -17.04 12.17
N GLY A 26 -17.78 -17.39 13.46
CA GLY A 26 -18.09 -16.46 14.55
C GLY A 26 -17.13 -15.28 14.60
N ASP A 27 -15.82 -15.52 14.54
CA ASP A 27 -14.80 -14.48 14.69
C ASP A 27 -14.98 -13.37 13.66
N ILE A 28 -15.19 -13.72 12.39
CA ILE A 28 -15.42 -12.73 11.33
C ILE A 28 -16.63 -11.84 11.66
N ILE A 29 -17.73 -12.45 12.13
CA ILE A 29 -18.97 -11.73 12.46
C ILE A 29 -18.78 -10.83 13.69
N TYR A 30 -18.13 -11.34 14.73
CA TYR A 30 -17.96 -10.65 16.01
C TYR A 30 -16.94 -9.52 15.91
N ASP A 31 -15.88 -9.70 15.13
CA ASP A 31 -14.81 -8.71 14.99
C ASP A 31 -15.28 -7.54 14.12
N ASN A 32 -16.07 -7.82 13.08
CA ASN A 32 -16.60 -6.79 12.18
C ASN A 32 -17.78 -5.99 12.79
N SER A 33 -18.44 -6.48 13.84
CA SER A 33 -19.70 -5.90 14.32
C SER A 33 -19.56 -4.43 14.70
N THR A 34 -18.46 -4.05 15.34
CA THR A 34 -18.22 -2.66 15.74
C THR A 34 -18.05 -1.74 14.54
N ALA A 35 -17.32 -2.19 13.51
CA ALA A 35 -17.12 -1.44 12.28
C ALA A 35 -18.45 -1.26 11.51
N ILE A 36 -19.27 -2.32 11.46
CA ILE A 36 -20.60 -2.29 10.84
C ILE A 36 -21.56 -1.37 11.61
N GLU A 37 -21.48 -1.34 12.95
CA GLU A 37 -22.31 -0.44 13.75
C GLU A 37 -22.05 1.03 13.42
N LYS A 38 -20.78 1.42 13.26
CA LYS A 38 -20.37 2.78 12.87
C LYS A 38 -20.96 3.23 11.52
N LEU A 39 -21.25 2.29 10.60
CA LEU A 39 -21.93 2.63 9.33
C LEU A 39 -23.29 3.29 9.53
N SER A 40 -23.97 3.01 10.65
CA SER A 40 -25.28 3.58 10.94
C SER A 40 -25.27 5.09 11.22
N GLU A 41 -24.07 5.64 11.44
CA GLU A 41 -23.82 7.07 11.67
C GLU A 41 -23.51 7.83 10.36
N ILE A 42 -23.29 7.11 9.26
CA ILE A 42 -22.99 7.68 7.95
C ILE A 42 -24.30 8.07 7.27
N ALA A 43 -24.44 9.35 6.92
CA ALA A 43 -25.70 9.90 6.40
C ALA A 43 -26.09 9.23 5.08
N GLU A 44 -25.13 8.99 4.20
CA GLU A 44 -25.29 8.34 2.91
C GLU A 44 -25.73 6.86 3.02
N LEU A 45 -25.56 6.24 4.19
CA LEU A 45 -25.97 4.86 4.47
C LEU A 45 -27.21 4.77 5.37
N SER A 46 -27.94 5.88 5.56
CA SER A 46 -29.11 5.94 6.45
C SER A 46 -30.18 4.90 6.13
N ASN A 47 -30.31 4.51 4.86
CA ASN A 47 -31.28 3.50 4.41
C ASN A 47 -31.03 2.12 5.03
N TYR A 48 -29.79 1.83 5.43
CA TYR A 48 -29.39 0.56 6.05
C TYR A 48 -29.45 0.60 7.58
N LYS A 49 -29.71 1.76 8.20
CA LYS A 49 -29.64 1.95 9.65
C LYS A 49 -30.43 0.90 10.44
N LYS A 50 -31.66 0.61 10.03
CA LYS A 50 -32.51 -0.39 10.69
C LYS A 50 -31.94 -1.80 10.56
N GLU A 51 -31.45 -2.15 9.38
CA GLU A 51 -30.85 -3.46 9.11
C GLU A 51 -29.56 -3.66 9.89
N ILE A 52 -28.73 -2.63 10.00
CA ILE A 52 -27.51 -2.62 10.82
C ILE A 52 -27.86 -2.84 12.29
N GLN A 53 -28.82 -2.09 12.84
CA GLN A 53 -29.23 -2.25 14.25
C GLN A 53 -29.76 -3.66 14.54
N GLU A 54 -30.55 -4.23 13.63
CA GLU A 54 -31.03 -5.60 13.74
C GLU A 54 -29.88 -6.61 13.67
N TYR A 55 -28.94 -6.41 12.74
CA TYR A 55 -27.73 -7.21 12.64
C TYR A 55 -26.93 -7.20 13.95
N ILE A 56 -26.61 -6.03 14.51
CA ILE A 56 -25.84 -5.91 15.76
C ILE A 56 -26.56 -6.59 16.93
N LYS A 57 -27.88 -6.44 17.02
CA LYS A 57 -28.68 -7.14 18.03
C LYS A 57 -28.57 -8.65 17.87
N ASP A 58 -28.73 -9.16 16.65
CA ASP A 58 -28.63 -10.59 16.36
C ASP A 58 -27.23 -11.14 16.63
N VAL A 59 -26.17 -10.39 16.29
CA VAL A 59 -24.78 -10.75 16.59
C VAL A 59 -24.59 -10.89 18.09
N ASN A 60 -25.07 -9.94 18.89
CA ASN A 60 -24.95 -9.98 20.35
C ASN A 60 -25.70 -11.16 20.99
N ILE A 61 -26.89 -11.49 20.49
CA ILE A 61 -27.64 -12.67 20.95
C ILE A 61 -26.88 -13.94 20.58
N THR A 62 -26.47 -14.05 19.31
CA THR A 62 -25.74 -15.21 18.79
C THR A 62 -24.41 -15.41 19.54
N LYS A 63 -23.69 -14.34 19.88
CA LYS A 63 -22.46 -14.42 20.68
C LYS A 63 -22.70 -15.02 22.07
N LYS A 64 -23.82 -14.66 22.72
CA LYS A 64 -24.22 -15.24 24.02
C LYS A 64 -24.55 -16.72 23.88
N ASP A 65 -25.29 -17.09 22.85
CA ASP A 65 -25.62 -18.49 22.55
C ASP A 65 -24.34 -19.31 22.34
N GLY A 66 -23.35 -18.75 21.64
CA GLY A 66 -22.04 -19.39 21.44
C GLY A 66 -21.30 -19.71 22.74
N PHE A 67 -21.27 -18.77 23.70
CA PHE A 67 -20.69 -19.04 25.02
C PHE A 67 -21.49 -20.04 25.85
N ALA A 68 -22.82 -20.00 25.74
CA ALA A 68 -23.67 -20.97 26.44
C ALA A 68 -23.37 -22.40 25.95
N ILE A 69 -23.29 -22.61 24.63
CA ILE A 69 -22.89 -23.89 24.03
C ILE A 69 -21.49 -24.30 24.51
N GLU A 70 -20.52 -23.39 24.47
CA GLU A 70 -19.14 -23.66 24.92
C GLU A 70 -19.08 -24.07 26.40
N SER A 71 -19.96 -23.51 27.25
CA SER A 71 -20.09 -23.88 28.66
C SER A 71 -20.83 -25.21 28.90
N GLY A 72 -21.35 -25.85 27.86
CA GLY A 72 -22.07 -27.11 27.91
C GLY A 72 -23.59 -26.98 28.16
N ASP A 73 -24.16 -25.79 27.99
CA ASP A 73 -25.61 -25.57 28.09
C ASP A 73 -26.33 -26.21 26.90
N ARG A 74 -27.13 -27.24 27.18
CA ARG A 74 -27.91 -28.00 26.18
C ARG A 74 -29.27 -27.39 25.86
N SER A 75 -29.63 -26.28 26.50
CA SER A 75 -30.87 -25.55 26.18
C SER A 75 -30.77 -24.77 24.86
N VAL A 76 -29.54 -24.50 24.42
CA VAL A 76 -29.25 -23.89 23.11
C VAL A 76 -29.01 -25.01 22.08
N ASP A 77 -29.70 -24.92 20.94
CA ASP A 77 -29.52 -25.86 19.83
C ASP A 77 -28.33 -25.44 18.95
N ASP A 78 -27.26 -26.25 18.95
CA ASP A 78 -26.05 -26.09 18.13
C ASP A 78 -26.37 -25.92 16.64
N THR A 79 -27.38 -26.65 16.13
CA THR A 79 -27.78 -26.59 14.71
C THR A 79 -28.41 -25.25 14.38
N HIS A 80 -29.27 -24.76 15.27
CA HIS A 80 -29.88 -23.45 15.15
C HIS A 80 -28.83 -22.33 15.25
N TYR A 81 -27.89 -22.42 16.20
CA TYR A 81 -26.78 -21.50 16.35
C TYR A 81 -25.93 -21.42 15.06
N LEU A 82 -25.51 -22.57 14.51
CA LEU A 82 -24.73 -22.62 13.28
C LEU A 82 -25.50 -22.04 12.08
N LYS A 83 -26.80 -22.30 11.99
CA LYS A 83 -27.66 -21.70 10.95
C LYS A 83 -27.68 -20.18 11.08
N LYS A 84 -27.82 -19.66 12.31
CA LYS A 84 -27.84 -18.22 12.58
C LYS A 84 -26.50 -17.56 12.23
N LEU A 85 -25.37 -18.18 12.58
CA LEU A 85 -24.04 -17.72 12.17
C LEU A 85 -23.93 -17.60 10.64
N ARG A 86 -24.42 -18.59 9.88
CA ARG A 86 -24.38 -18.54 8.40
C ARG A 86 -25.25 -17.42 7.83
N GLU A 87 -26.38 -17.10 8.45
CA GLU A 87 -27.22 -15.98 8.05
C GLU A 87 -26.54 -14.64 8.33
N LEU A 88 -25.93 -14.49 9.51
CA LEU A 88 -25.19 -13.30 9.90
C LEU A 88 -23.97 -13.08 9.00
N TYR A 89 -23.21 -14.12 8.70
CA TYR A 89 -22.08 -14.04 7.78
C TYR A 89 -22.49 -13.50 6.39
N LYS A 90 -23.67 -13.86 5.89
CA LYS A 90 -24.18 -13.31 4.61
C LYS A 90 -24.51 -11.83 4.72
N LYS A 91 -25.13 -11.40 5.84
CA LYS A 91 -25.43 -9.98 6.10
C LYS A 91 -24.13 -9.17 6.25
N ASP A 92 -23.17 -9.68 7.01
CA ASP A 92 -21.83 -9.10 7.20
C ASP A 92 -21.16 -8.79 5.85
N ARG A 93 -21.04 -9.81 4.99
CA ARG A 93 -20.46 -9.65 3.65
C ARG A 93 -21.20 -8.64 2.78
N ASN A 94 -22.52 -8.49 2.96
CA ASN A 94 -23.28 -7.49 2.23
C ASN A 94 -22.93 -6.08 2.70
N PHE A 95 -22.77 -5.85 4.01
CA PHE A 95 -22.32 -4.55 4.54
C PHE A 95 -20.89 -4.22 4.12
N LEU A 96 -19.97 -5.20 4.13
CA LEU A 96 -18.62 -5.02 3.59
C LEU A 96 -18.66 -4.59 2.12
N ARG A 97 -19.46 -5.28 1.30
CA ARG A 97 -19.61 -4.96 -0.13
C ARG A 97 -20.17 -3.56 -0.35
N ILE A 98 -21.21 -3.18 0.37
CA ILE A 98 -21.80 -1.83 0.27
C ILE A 98 -20.78 -0.77 0.66
N SER A 99 -20.05 -0.99 1.75
CA SER A 99 -19.04 -0.05 2.24
C SER A 99 -17.89 0.13 1.25
N LYS A 100 -17.40 -0.97 0.65
CA LYS A 100 -16.39 -0.90 -0.43
C LYS A 100 -16.88 -0.09 -1.62
N ILE A 101 -18.10 -0.35 -2.10
CA ILE A 101 -18.69 0.41 -3.23
C ILE A 101 -18.81 1.89 -2.87
N SER A 102 -19.37 2.21 -1.70
CA SER A 102 -19.51 3.60 -1.24
C SER A 102 -18.16 4.30 -1.06
N PHE A 103 -17.13 3.57 -0.64
CA PHE A 103 -15.77 4.10 -0.49
C PHE A 103 -15.13 4.42 -1.84
N GLU A 104 -15.33 3.56 -2.83
CA GLU A 104 -14.86 3.83 -4.19
C GLU A 104 -15.58 5.01 -4.81
N GLU A 105 -16.90 5.08 -4.63
CA GLU A 105 -17.72 6.19 -5.11
C GLU A 105 -17.36 7.51 -4.44
N SER A 106 -17.02 7.51 -3.14
CA SER A 106 -16.62 8.74 -2.44
C SER A 106 -15.36 9.33 -3.06
N MET A 107 -14.38 8.48 -3.40
CA MET A 107 -13.18 8.92 -4.10
C MET A 107 -13.46 9.40 -5.53
N GLN A 108 -14.34 8.71 -6.27
CA GLN A 108 -14.70 9.09 -7.65
C GLN A 108 -15.45 10.42 -7.73
N LYS A 109 -16.31 10.69 -6.73
CA LYS A 109 -17.14 11.90 -6.66
C LYS A 109 -16.50 13.02 -5.86
N SER A 110 -15.26 12.84 -5.40
CA SER A 110 -14.58 13.76 -4.46
C SER A 110 -15.41 14.09 -3.21
N ASN A 111 -16.19 13.13 -2.71
CA ASN A 111 -16.92 13.27 -1.45
C ASN A 111 -15.98 12.98 -0.28
N VAL A 112 -15.24 14.02 0.14
CA VAL A 112 -14.27 13.99 1.24
C VAL A 112 -14.90 13.48 2.55
N ARG A 113 -16.10 13.96 2.88
CA ARG A 113 -16.80 13.58 4.11
C ARG A 113 -17.11 12.09 4.15
N LEU A 114 -17.68 11.54 3.08
CA LEU A 114 -18.01 10.11 3.01
C LEU A 114 -16.74 9.25 3.04
N PHE A 115 -15.67 9.69 2.39
CA PHE A 115 -14.36 9.04 2.45
C PHE A 115 -13.83 8.95 3.90
N GLU A 116 -13.83 10.06 4.63
CA GLU A 116 -13.39 10.09 6.03
C GLU A 116 -14.25 9.20 6.92
N GLN A 117 -15.58 9.30 6.80
CA GLN A 117 -16.50 8.52 7.62
C GLN A 117 -16.33 7.01 7.40
N LEU A 118 -16.09 6.58 6.16
CA LEU A 118 -15.84 5.18 5.84
C LEU A 118 -14.48 4.69 6.33
N ILE A 119 -13.42 5.51 6.24
CA ILE A 119 -12.12 5.17 6.85
C ILE A 119 -12.24 5.06 8.37
N ASN A 120 -12.89 6.03 9.01
CA ASN A 120 -13.04 6.08 10.46
C ASN A 120 -13.93 4.96 11.02
N SER A 121 -14.76 4.36 10.15
CA SER A 121 -15.53 3.18 10.51
C SER A 121 -14.66 1.93 10.69
N GLU A 122 -13.40 1.94 10.22
CA GLU A 122 -12.46 0.81 10.23
C GLU A 122 -12.94 -0.41 9.41
N ILE A 123 -14.01 -0.26 8.63
CA ILE A 123 -14.53 -1.34 7.78
C ILE A 123 -13.75 -1.52 6.47
N ILE A 124 -12.95 -0.51 6.10
CA ILE A 124 -12.15 -0.49 4.89
C ILE A 124 -10.75 -1.00 5.21
N GLU A 125 -10.36 -2.08 4.53
CA GLU A 125 -8.99 -2.61 4.59
C GLU A 125 -8.02 -1.64 3.92
N LEU A 126 -7.21 -0.94 4.71
CA LEU A 126 -6.32 0.12 4.21
C LEU A 126 -5.32 -0.39 3.17
N ASP A 127 -4.77 -1.60 3.38
CA ASP A 127 -3.79 -2.22 2.48
C ASP A 127 -4.36 -2.49 1.08
N GLU A 128 -5.64 -2.89 0.99
CA GLU A 128 -6.32 -3.15 -0.29
C GLU A 128 -6.41 -1.86 -1.13
N TYR A 129 -6.50 -0.70 -0.47
CA TYR A 129 -6.72 0.60 -1.09
C TYR A 129 -5.55 1.58 -0.95
N GLU A 130 -4.37 1.14 -0.50
CA GLU A 130 -3.24 2.00 -0.12
C GLU A 130 -3.00 3.11 -1.15
N ARG A 131 -2.87 2.74 -2.43
CA ARG A 131 -2.58 3.70 -3.49
C ARG A 131 -3.66 4.75 -3.66
N ARG A 132 -4.93 4.33 -3.66
CA ARG A 132 -6.05 5.24 -3.88
C ARG A 132 -6.24 6.17 -2.68
N ILE A 133 -6.07 5.64 -1.46
CA ILE A 133 -6.09 6.43 -0.22
C ILE A 133 -5.01 7.50 -0.25
N VAL A 134 -3.76 7.12 -0.56
CA VAL A 134 -2.63 8.06 -0.61
C VAL A 134 -2.84 9.14 -1.66
N GLU A 135 -3.31 8.78 -2.85
CA GLU A 135 -3.60 9.72 -3.94
C GLU A 135 -4.74 10.68 -3.57
N PHE A 136 -5.83 10.15 -3.02
CA PHE A 136 -6.98 10.95 -2.61
C PHE A 136 -6.63 11.90 -1.47
N TYR A 137 -5.89 11.41 -0.46
CA TYR A 137 -5.36 12.22 0.64
C TYR A 137 -4.43 13.32 0.15
N THR A 138 -3.49 13.01 -0.74
CA THR A 138 -2.55 14.02 -1.27
C THR A 138 -3.27 15.14 -1.99
N THR A 139 -4.37 14.81 -2.68
CA THR A 139 -5.18 15.77 -3.44
C THR A 139 -6.03 16.68 -2.55
N HIS A 140 -6.56 16.15 -1.43
CA HIS A 140 -7.49 16.86 -0.55
C HIS A 140 -6.95 17.02 0.89
N LYS A 141 -5.63 17.07 1.06
CA LYS A 141 -4.95 17.01 2.38
C LYS A 141 -5.40 18.09 3.37
N ASP A 142 -5.85 19.23 2.85
CA ASP A 142 -6.26 20.39 3.65
C ASP A 142 -7.73 20.29 4.10
N GLU A 143 -8.49 19.35 3.51
CA GLU A 143 -9.89 19.09 3.80
C GLU A 143 -10.09 17.78 4.58
N ILE A 144 -9.12 16.87 4.52
CA ILE A 144 -9.19 15.56 5.18
C ILE A 144 -8.56 15.58 6.58
N SER A 145 -9.31 15.10 7.56
CA SER A 145 -8.91 14.76 8.92
C SER A 145 -8.93 13.24 9.13
N LEU A 146 -7.77 12.60 9.00
CA LEU A 146 -7.60 11.17 9.26
C LEU A 146 -7.30 10.88 10.75
N PRO A 147 -7.68 9.69 11.26
CA PRO A 147 -7.21 9.18 12.54
C PRO A 147 -5.68 9.03 12.54
N PRO A 148 -5.02 9.15 13.70
CA PRO A 148 -3.55 9.09 13.79
C PRO A 148 -2.94 7.86 13.12
N GLU A 149 -3.56 6.69 13.27
CA GLU A 149 -3.10 5.41 12.73
C GLU A 149 -3.13 5.42 11.19
N VAL A 150 -4.23 5.91 10.61
CA VAL A 150 -4.39 6.01 9.15
C VAL A 150 -3.47 7.09 8.58
N LYS A 151 -3.29 8.20 9.31
CA LYS A 151 -2.37 9.25 8.92
C LYS A 151 -0.93 8.74 8.85
N LEU A 152 -0.48 8.00 9.87
CA LEU A 152 0.84 7.36 9.87
C LEU A 152 0.99 6.40 8.68
N PHE A 153 -0.01 5.57 8.42
CA PHE A 153 -0.03 4.67 7.26
C PHE A 153 0.17 5.42 5.93
N VAL A 154 -0.57 6.53 5.72
CA VAL A 154 -0.44 7.35 4.51
C VAL A 154 0.92 8.03 4.41
N GLU A 155 1.43 8.57 5.51
CA GLU A 155 2.73 9.24 5.56
C GLU A 155 3.89 8.27 5.28
N GLU A 156 3.83 7.05 5.81
CA GLU A 156 4.81 5.99 5.53
C GLU A 156 4.78 5.58 4.04
N ALA A 157 3.60 5.40 3.47
CA ALA A 157 3.45 5.08 2.05
C ALA A 157 4.00 6.21 1.15
N LEU A 158 3.77 7.48 1.51
CA LEU A 158 4.33 8.63 0.81
C LEU A 158 5.85 8.68 0.91
N LYS A 159 6.41 8.44 2.10
CA LYS A 159 7.86 8.42 2.32
C LYS A 159 8.54 7.33 1.48
N LYS A 160 7.94 6.13 1.46
CA LYS A 160 8.43 5.00 0.65
C LYS A 160 8.46 5.36 -0.84
N ARG A 161 7.36 5.90 -1.38
CA ARG A 161 7.29 6.34 -2.78
C ARG A 161 8.34 7.37 -3.14
N LYS A 162 8.54 8.36 -2.27
CA LYS A 162 9.58 9.39 -2.46
C LYS A 162 10.97 8.76 -2.53
N SER A 163 11.29 7.85 -1.62
CA SER A 163 12.60 7.17 -1.60
C SER A 163 12.84 6.30 -2.84
N GLU A 164 11.79 5.66 -3.35
CA GLU A 164 11.86 4.85 -4.57
C GLU A 164 12.12 5.72 -5.82
N ILE A 165 11.48 6.89 -5.90
CA ILE A 165 11.73 7.87 -6.97
C ILE A 165 13.17 8.37 -6.91
N GLU A 166 13.64 8.81 -5.74
CA GLU A 166 15.01 9.31 -5.55
C GLU A 166 16.05 8.24 -5.90
N ALA A 167 15.84 7.00 -5.49
CA ALA A 167 16.72 5.88 -5.82
C ALA A 167 16.77 5.62 -7.34
N ARG A 168 15.61 5.66 -8.02
CA ARG A 168 15.51 5.48 -9.46
C ARG A 168 16.19 6.60 -10.24
N GLU A 169 16.01 7.85 -9.82
CA GLU A 169 16.70 9.00 -10.42
C GLU A 169 18.21 8.90 -10.25
N ALA A 170 18.68 8.48 -9.07
CA ALA A 170 20.10 8.27 -8.81
C ALA A 170 20.69 7.15 -9.70
N ALA A 171 19.95 6.06 -9.89
CA ALA A 171 20.35 4.98 -10.81
C ALA A 171 20.45 5.48 -12.25
N ASN A 172 19.42 6.17 -12.76
CA ASN A 172 19.41 6.72 -14.11
C ASN A 172 20.57 7.70 -14.37
N LYS A 173 20.93 8.53 -13.38
CA LYS A 173 22.08 9.44 -13.50
C LYS A 173 23.40 8.67 -13.64
N ARG A 174 23.59 7.62 -12.82
CA ARG A 174 24.78 6.75 -12.90
C ARG A 174 24.89 6.05 -14.25
N ASP A 175 23.78 5.56 -14.77
CA ASP A 175 23.75 4.89 -16.07
C ASP A 175 24.11 5.87 -17.21
N SER A 176 23.53 7.08 -17.19
CA SER A 176 23.86 8.13 -18.17
C SER A 176 25.33 8.56 -18.10
N GLU A 177 25.90 8.70 -16.90
CA GLU A 177 27.32 8.99 -16.72
C GLU A 177 28.21 7.86 -17.24
N ALA A 178 27.85 6.60 -16.97
CA ALA A 178 28.58 5.44 -17.45
C ALA A 178 28.55 5.33 -18.98
N GLU A 179 27.42 5.63 -19.62
CA GLU A 179 27.30 5.70 -21.08
C GLU A 179 28.17 6.83 -21.65
N ARG A 180 28.14 8.01 -21.03
CA ARG A 180 28.97 9.15 -21.46
C ARG A 180 30.46 8.85 -21.37
N ILE A 181 30.90 8.18 -20.30
CA ILE A 181 32.30 7.72 -20.14
C ILE A 181 32.68 6.71 -21.23
N ARG A 182 31.80 5.74 -21.53
CA ARG A 182 32.06 4.77 -22.61
C ARG A 182 32.21 5.46 -23.96
N TRP A 183 31.30 6.39 -24.29
CA TRP A 183 31.36 7.15 -25.52
C TRP A 183 32.64 7.99 -25.64
N LEU A 184 33.07 8.64 -24.56
CA LEU A 184 34.33 9.40 -24.53
C LEU A 184 35.55 8.51 -24.78
N ARG A 185 35.60 7.33 -24.15
CA ARG A 185 36.69 6.36 -24.35
C ARG A 185 36.77 5.89 -25.80
N GLU A 186 35.64 5.63 -26.44
CA GLU A 186 35.60 5.23 -27.85
C GLU A 186 36.10 6.36 -28.76
N LYS A 187 35.63 7.60 -28.52
CA LYS A 187 36.08 8.81 -29.23
C LYS A 187 37.56 9.09 -29.08
N ASP A 188 38.12 8.84 -27.92
CA ASP A 188 39.54 9.05 -27.65
C ASP A 188 40.39 7.99 -28.36
N LYS A 189 39.95 6.73 -28.35
CA LYS A 189 40.58 5.65 -29.12
C LYS A 189 40.58 5.94 -30.62
N GLU A 190 39.46 6.38 -31.19
CA GLU A 190 39.39 6.81 -32.59
C GLU A 190 40.34 7.98 -32.92
N ARG A 191 40.56 8.89 -31.96
CA ARG A 191 41.47 10.03 -32.13
C ARG A 191 42.93 9.58 -32.08
N GLU A 192 43.27 8.65 -31.19
CA GLU A 192 44.60 8.06 -31.13
C GLU A 192 44.94 7.29 -32.40
N GLU A 193 44.03 6.44 -32.89
CA GLU A 193 44.22 5.70 -34.14
C GLU A 193 44.41 6.64 -35.35
N ARG A 194 43.65 7.74 -35.42
CA ARG A 194 43.82 8.76 -36.46
C ARG A 194 45.17 9.45 -36.38
N LYS A 195 45.63 9.82 -35.18
CA LYS A 195 46.95 10.44 -34.98
C LYS A 195 48.08 9.49 -35.36
N ILE A 196 47.99 8.21 -35.00
CA ILE A 196 49.00 7.20 -35.37
C ILE A 196 49.11 7.11 -36.89
N LYS A 197 47.98 7.00 -37.61
CA LYS A 197 47.98 6.98 -39.08
C LYS A 197 48.60 8.23 -39.69
N GLN A 198 48.27 9.41 -39.18
CA GLN A 198 48.86 10.67 -39.65
C GLN A 198 50.38 10.70 -39.45
N LEU A 199 50.86 10.28 -38.27
CA LEU A 199 52.29 10.21 -37.97
C LEU A 199 53.01 9.20 -38.87
N GLU A 200 52.40 8.04 -39.16
CA GLU A 200 52.95 7.05 -40.08
C GLU A 200 53.06 7.60 -41.51
N GLU A 201 52.05 8.30 -41.99
CA GLU A 201 52.04 8.96 -43.31
C GLU A 201 53.11 10.05 -43.40
N GLU A 202 53.22 10.92 -42.39
CA GLU A 202 54.27 11.94 -42.33
C GLU A 202 55.66 11.34 -42.31
N LEU A 203 55.87 10.27 -41.53
CA LEU A 203 57.15 9.58 -41.42
C LEU A 203 57.54 8.93 -42.75
N LEU A 204 56.57 8.32 -43.45
CA LEU A 204 56.76 7.79 -44.81
C LEU A 204 57.09 8.89 -45.83
N LYS A 205 56.46 10.06 -45.73
CA LYS A 205 56.73 11.21 -46.58
C LYS A 205 58.16 11.73 -46.36
N LYS A 206 58.55 12.00 -45.10
CA LYS A 206 59.93 12.42 -44.76
C LYS A 206 60.98 11.40 -45.19
N LYS A 207 60.72 10.10 -45.03
CA LYS A 207 61.62 9.04 -45.53
C LYS A 207 61.77 9.02 -47.05
N ARG A 208 60.77 9.49 -47.81
CA ARG A 208 60.87 9.64 -49.26
C ARG A 208 61.68 10.87 -49.63
N GLU A 209 61.37 12.01 -49.01
CA GLU A 209 62.11 13.27 -49.21
C GLU A 209 63.60 13.11 -48.91
N ILE A 210 63.98 12.45 -47.80
CA ILE A 210 65.39 12.18 -47.48
C ILE A 210 66.07 11.31 -48.56
N ARG A 211 65.37 10.31 -49.09
CA ARG A 211 65.91 9.43 -50.14
C ARG A 211 66.09 10.16 -51.48
N GLU A 212 65.20 11.09 -51.80
CA GLU A 212 65.34 11.94 -52.98
C GLU A 212 66.51 12.91 -52.82
N TYR A 213 66.60 13.59 -51.67
CA TYR A 213 67.71 14.50 -51.36
C TYR A 213 69.08 13.79 -51.42
N GLN A 214 69.19 12.58 -50.84
CA GLN A 214 70.41 11.78 -50.91
C GLN A 214 70.79 11.38 -52.35
N LYS A 215 69.81 11.15 -53.23
CA LYS A 215 70.06 10.86 -54.64
C LYS A 215 70.53 12.09 -55.40
N GLU A 216 69.92 13.25 -55.14
CA GLU A 216 70.31 14.52 -55.73
C GLU A 216 71.73 14.92 -55.30
N GLU A 217 72.09 14.71 -54.03
CA GLU A 217 73.43 14.99 -53.51
C GLU A 217 74.50 14.05 -54.10
N LEU A 218 74.17 12.77 -54.34
CA LEU A 218 75.05 11.80 -54.99
C LEU A 218 75.22 11.97 -56.51
N LEU A 219 74.27 12.65 -57.17
CA LEU A 219 74.31 12.95 -58.62
C LEU A 219 74.83 14.37 -58.91
N GLY A 220 75.00 15.20 -57.87
CA GLY A 220 75.48 16.59 -57.95
C GLY A 220 76.97 16.80 -57.64
N SER A 221 77.78 15.73 -57.57
CA SER A 221 79.26 15.76 -57.59
C SER A 221 79.78 15.05 -58.84
#